data_AF-Q8GMF1-F1
#
_entry.id   AF-Q8GMF1-F1
#
_cell.length_a   1.000
_cell.length_b   1.000
_cell.length_c   1.000
_cell.angle_alpha   90.00
_cell.angle_beta   90.00
_cell.angle_gamma   90.00
#
_symmetry.space_group_name_H-M   'P 1'
#
loop_
_entity.id
_entity.type
_entity.pdbx_description
1 polymer ?
#
loop_
_entity_poly.entity_id
_entity_poly.type
_entity_poly.pdbx_seq_one_letter_code
_entity_poly.pdbx_strand_id
1 'polypeptide(L)'
;MSTGYLSRLESGARQPSDRAVAHLAGQLGISPSEFEGSRATSLAQILSLSTSLESDETSELLAEAVRSAHGQDPMLRWQALWLLGQWKRRHGDSAGEHGYLQRLVTLSEEIGLAELRARALTQFARSLRVLGEIVPAVEAAAAAHRLAVDHALSSQDRAASLLVLVSVEAEAGRMPDARRHADELTVLVRGRSDTLWAEALWTAGALKVRQGEFAAAEVLFQEALDGFDSRENLTIWLRLRIAMAELHLQKLPPEPDAAQLCIEAAEAALPFARTSALEQSLAALRARLAFHEGRFADARALLERLGRTELRLPYQSRIRLEVLGHQLRILSGEEEEGLAGLQLLAEEAQENSNINLAAEIWRLAAECLMRARGKVRGATGG
;
A
#
# COMPACT_ATOMS: atom_id res chain seq x y z
N MET A 1 51.00 19.37 -27.65
CA MET A 1 50.84 19.38 -26.17
C MET A 1 52.17 19.14 -25.49
N SER A 2 52.38 19.56 -24.23
CA SER A 2 53.57 19.14 -23.47
C SER A 2 53.38 17.77 -22.83
N THR A 3 54.44 16.97 -22.73
CA THR A 3 54.44 15.63 -22.12
C THR A 3 53.96 15.65 -20.67
N GLY A 4 54.32 16.69 -19.91
CA GLY A 4 53.87 16.87 -18.53
C GLY A 4 52.40 17.28 -18.38
N TYR A 5 51.75 17.79 -19.43
CA TYR A 5 50.30 18.03 -19.44
C TYR A 5 49.55 16.73 -19.75
N LEU A 6 50.07 15.94 -20.70
CA LEU A 6 49.49 14.66 -21.11
C LEU A 6 49.55 13.62 -19.97
N SER A 7 50.68 13.52 -19.28
CA SER A 7 50.83 12.66 -18.09
C SER A 7 49.87 13.01 -16.94
N ARG A 8 49.48 14.29 -16.80
CA ARG A 8 48.49 14.72 -15.78
C ARG A 8 47.04 14.49 -16.21
N LEU A 9 46.77 14.44 -17.51
CA LEU A 9 45.48 13.99 -18.03
C LEU A 9 45.33 12.47 -17.85
N GLU A 10 46.38 11.71 -18.14
CA GLU A 10 46.42 10.24 -17.97
C GLU A 10 46.26 9.80 -16.51
N SER A 11 46.83 10.55 -15.56
CA SER A 11 46.68 10.27 -14.12
C SER A 11 45.39 10.80 -13.50
N GLY A 12 44.52 11.46 -14.27
CA GLY A 12 43.27 12.04 -13.78
C GLY A 12 43.44 13.27 -12.86
N ALA A 13 44.67 13.76 -12.68
CA ALA A 13 44.98 14.90 -11.82
C ALA A 13 44.51 16.25 -12.39
N ARG A 14 44.01 16.28 -13.64
CA ARG A 14 43.48 17.49 -14.28
C ARG A 14 42.39 17.16 -15.30
N GLN A 15 41.35 17.99 -15.35
CA GLN A 15 40.32 17.92 -16.39
C GLN A 15 40.86 18.40 -17.75
N PRO A 16 40.52 17.75 -18.87
CA PRO A 16 40.91 18.19 -20.20
C PRO A 16 40.20 19.48 -20.57
N SER A 17 40.92 20.37 -21.26
CA SER A 17 40.34 21.58 -21.87
C SER A 17 39.81 21.29 -23.28
N ASP A 18 38.90 22.10 -23.81
CA ASP A 18 38.36 21.90 -25.18
C ASP A 18 39.46 21.82 -26.25
N ARG A 19 40.51 22.62 -26.08
CA ARG A 19 41.70 22.60 -26.95
C ARG A 19 42.48 21.30 -26.83
N ALA A 20 42.46 20.67 -25.66
CA ALA A 20 43.08 19.37 -25.43
C ALA A 20 42.29 18.23 -26.09
N VAL A 21 40.96 18.24 -25.93
CA VAL A 21 40.04 17.27 -26.54
C VAL A 21 40.14 17.34 -28.07
N ALA A 22 40.06 18.53 -28.65
CA ALA A 22 40.18 18.72 -30.10
C ALA A 22 41.54 18.25 -30.66
N HIS A 23 42.64 18.46 -29.91
CA HIS A 23 43.96 18.03 -30.33
C HIS A 23 44.12 16.51 -30.32
N LEU A 24 43.62 15.84 -29.27
CA LEU A 24 43.65 14.38 -29.16
C LEU A 24 42.70 13.72 -30.18
N ALA A 25 41.54 14.32 -30.43
CA ALA A 25 40.57 13.86 -31.43
C ALA A 25 41.20 13.84 -32.83
N GLY A 26 41.88 14.93 -33.18
CA GLY A 26 42.60 15.03 -34.46
C GLY A 26 43.76 14.04 -34.60
N GLN A 27 44.41 13.65 -33.50
CA GLN A 27 45.49 12.64 -33.56
C GLN A 27 44.96 11.21 -33.70
N LEU A 28 43.80 10.93 -33.11
CA LEU A 28 43.16 9.62 -33.13
C LEU A 28 42.24 9.41 -34.35
N GLY A 29 41.98 10.47 -35.13
CA GLY A 29 41.10 10.42 -36.30
C GLY A 29 39.61 10.26 -35.94
N ILE A 30 39.23 10.62 -34.72
CA ILE A 30 37.86 10.54 -34.20
C ILE A 30 37.27 11.94 -34.03
N SER A 31 35.95 12.05 -33.98
CA SER A 31 35.27 13.30 -33.63
C SER A 31 35.48 13.65 -32.14
N PRO A 32 35.62 14.94 -31.75
CA PRO A 32 35.60 15.35 -30.34
C PRO A 32 34.38 14.83 -29.56
N SER A 33 33.23 14.68 -30.23
CA SER A 33 32.00 14.10 -29.66
C SER A 33 32.11 12.60 -29.35
N GLU A 34 33.13 11.90 -29.86
CA GLU A 34 33.39 10.49 -29.52
C GLU A 34 34.10 10.36 -28.17
N PHE A 35 34.79 11.41 -27.69
CA PHE A 35 35.24 11.48 -26.28
C PHE A 35 34.08 11.67 -25.31
N GLU A 36 32.92 12.14 -25.79
CA GLU A 36 31.68 12.18 -25.01
C GLU A 36 31.03 10.78 -24.87
N GLY A 37 31.69 9.73 -25.40
CA GLY A 37 31.33 8.33 -25.24
C GLY A 37 31.16 7.89 -23.78
N SER A 38 29.92 8.02 -23.30
CA SER A 38 29.20 7.19 -22.32
C SER A 38 29.91 6.92 -20.98
N ARG A 39 30.01 7.94 -20.13
CA ARG A 39 29.96 7.78 -18.66
C ARG A 39 28.63 8.19 -18.03
N ALA A 40 27.62 8.56 -18.84
CA ALA A 40 26.25 8.53 -18.37
C ALA A 40 25.86 7.05 -18.26
N THR A 41 25.85 6.50 -17.04
CA THR A 41 25.43 5.12 -16.79
C THR A 41 24.09 4.90 -17.49
N SER A 42 24.04 3.97 -18.45
CA SER A 42 22.83 3.79 -19.25
C SER A 42 21.69 3.29 -18.38
N LEU A 43 20.43 3.57 -18.74
CA LEU A 43 19.27 3.08 -17.98
C LEU A 43 19.34 1.56 -17.79
N ALA A 44 19.77 0.83 -18.81
CA ALA A 44 19.97 -0.62 -18.74
C ALA A 44 21.00 -1.04 -17.67
N GLN A 45 22.12 -0.30 -17.55
CA GLN A 45 23.14 -0.55 -16.53
C GLN A 45 22.60 -0.25 -15.12
N ILE A 46 21.97 0.90 -14.92
CA ILE A 46 21.40 1.27 -13.62
C ILE A 46 20.30 0.29 -13.24
N LEU A 47 19.41 -0.03 -14.18
CA LEU A 47 18.34 -1.02 -13.98
C LEU A 47 18.90 -2.38 -13.54
N SER A 48 19.97 -2.84 -14.20
CA SER A 48 20.65 -4.09 -13.83
C SER A 48 21.22 -4.04 -12.40
N LEU A 49 21.80 -2.90 -12.01
CA LEU A 49 22.28 -2.69 -10.64
C LEU A 49 21.12 -2.69 -9.63
N SER A 50 20.06 -1.91 -9.88
CA SER A 50 18.88 -1.83 -9.00
C SER A 50 18.15 -3.16 -8.85
N THR A 51 18.11 -4.00 -9.90
CA THR A 51 17.53 -5.35 -9.81
C THR A 51 18.42 -6.33 -9.05
N SER A 52 19.73 -6.11 -9.04
CA SER A 52 20.70 -7.03 -8.42
C SER A 52 20.94 -6.70 -6.95
N LEU A 53 21.05 -5.41 -6.64
CA LEU A 53 21.19 -4.90 -5.28
C LEU A 53 20.19 -3.77 -5.11
N GLU A 54 19.16 -4.08 -4.37
CA GLU A 54 18.13 -3.11 -4.08
C GLU A 54 18.55 -2.24 -2.89
N SER A 55 18.71 -0.94 -3.13
CA SER A 55 19.09 0.04 -2.11
C SER A 55 18.47 1.41 -2.42
N ASP A 56 18.45 2.30 -1.42
CA ASP A 56 17.98 3.67 -1.62
C ASP A 56 18.84 4.40 -2.66
N GLU A 57 20.16 4.24 -2.58
CA GLU A 57 21.10 4.80 -3.55
C GLU A 57 20.84 4.33 -4.98
N THR A 58 20.67 3.01 -5.20
CA THR A 58 20.38 2.48 -6.54
C THR A 58 19.00 2.88 -7.05
N SER A 59 18.04 3.13 -6.16
CA SER A 59 16.71 3.61 -6.51
C SER A 59 16.70 5.09 -6.87
N GLU A 60 17.48 5.91 -6.18
CA GLU A 60 17.68 7.34 -6.51
C GLU A 60 18.38 7.49 -7.87
N LEU A 61 19.43 6.70 -8.11
CA LEU A 61 20.10 6.66 -9.41
C LEU A 61 19.15 6.22 -10.53
N LEU A 62 18.29 5.23 -10.29
CA LEU A 62 17.29 4.78 -11.26
C LEU A 62 16.26 5.88 -11.55
N ALA A 63 15.82 6.62 -10.52
CA ALA A 63 14.90 7.73 -10.69
C ALA A 63 15.50 8.85 -11.55
N GLU A 64 16.78 9.18 -11.36
CA GLU A 64 17.49 10.15 -12.19
C GLU A 64 17.67 9.66 -13.63
N ALA A 65 18.05 8.39 -13.80
CA ALA A 65 18.17 7.79 -15.12
C ALA A 65 16.86 7.86 -15.91
N VAL A 66 15.72 7.56 -15.27
CA VAL A 66 14.39 7.63 -15.90
C VAL A 66 14.00 9.06 -16.28
N ARG A 67 14.42 10.08 -15.52
CA ARG A 67 14.18 11.50 -15.87
C ARG A 67 14.99 11.92 -17.10
N SER A 68 16.24 11.48 -17.17
CA SER A 68 17.18 11.85 -18.23
C SER A 68 17.10 10.96 -19.49
N ALA A 69 16.37 9.83 -19.45
CA ALA A 69 16.25 8.84 -20.52
C ALA A 69 15.30 9.25 -21.67
N HIS A 70 15.46 10.43 -22.25
CA HIS A 70 14.73 10.83 -23.46
C HIS A 70 15.16 9.97 -24.66
N GLY A 71 14.20 9.38 -25.39
CA GLY A 71 14.45 8.58 -26.60
C GLY A 71 14.97 7.15 -26.36
N GLN A 72 15.01 6.68 -25.11
CA GLN A 72 15.37 5.30 -24.80
C GLN A 72 14.18 4.34 -24.96
N ASP A 73 14.49 3.03 -25.05
CA ASP A 73 13.52 1.95 -25.21
C ASP A 73 12.34 2.06 -24.21
N PRO A 74 11.09 2.21 -24.70
CA PRO A 74 9.88 2.22 -23.87
C PRO A 74 9.80 1.06 -22.87
N MET A 75 10.29 -0.13 -23.24
CA MET A 75 10.25 -1.31 -22.38
C MET A 75 11.16 -1.16 -21.14
N LEU A 76 12.37 -0.62 -21.33
CA LEU A 76 13.30 -0.36 -20.23
C LEU A 76 12.75 0.71 -19.29
N ARG A 77 12.15 1.76 -19.86
CA ARG A 77 11.49 2.82 -19.08
C ARG A 77 10.32 2.26 -18.28
N TRP A 78 9.53 1.36 -18.87
CA TRP A 78 8.44 0.68 -18.17
C TRP A 78 8.94 -0.12 -16.97
N GLN A 79 9.97 -0.95 -17.17
CA GLN A 79 10.53 -1.76 -16.09
C GLN A 79 11.13 -0.90 -14.96
N ALA A 80 11.81 0.19 -15.31
CA ALA A 80 12.36 1.12 -14.33
C ALA A 80 11.26 1.81 -13.50
N LEU A 81 10.20 2.30 -14.14
CA LEU A 81 9.05 2.90 -13.45
C LEU A 81 8.35 1.89 -12.54
N TRP A 82 8.21 0.64 -12.99
CA TRP A 82 7.64 -0.45 -12.18
C TRP A 82 8.44 -0.68 -10.89
N LEU A 83 9.77 -0.79 -10.99
CA LEU A 83 10.64 -0.98 -9.81
C LEU A 83 10.62 0.23 -8.87
N LEU A 84 10.64 1.44 -9.40
CA LEU A 84 10.52 2.67 -8.60
C LEU A 84 9.20 2.73 -7.84
N GLY A 85 8.09 2.35 -8.47
CA GLY A 85 6.78 2.23 -7.82
C GLY A 85 6.81 1.20 -6.67
N GLN A 86 7.38 0.02 -6.92
CA GLN A 86 7.53 -1.01 -5.86
C GLN A 86 8.41 -0.55 -4.70
N TRP A 87 9.51 0.16 -4.99
CA TRP A 87 10.38 0.72 -3.96
C TRP A 87 9.63 1.75 -3.11
N LYS A 88 8.91 2.68 -3.74
CA LYS A 88 8.07 3.66 -3.03
C LYS A 88 7.02 3.00 -2.14
N ARG A 89 6.34 1.97 -2.66
CA ARG A 89 5.36 1.17 -1.89
C ARG A 89 5.97 0.55 -0.63
N ARG A 90 7.14 -0.08 -0.74
CA ARG A 90 7.80 -0.73 0.40
C ARG A 90 8.25 0.26 1.46
N HIS A 91 8.55 1.49 1.05
CA HIS A 91 8.83 2.60 1.95
C HIS A 91 7.56 3.32 2.45
N GLY A 92 6.37 2.90 2.03
CA GLY A 92 5.10 3.50 2.42
C GLY A 92 4.84 4.89 1.82
N ASP A 93 5.67 5.34 0.87
CA ASP A 93 5.48 6.60 0.14
C ASP A 93 4.42 6.41 -0.95
N SER A 94 3.16 6.50 -0.53
CA SER A 94 2.00 6.24 -1.39
C SER A 94 1.84 7.29 -2.49
N ALA A 95 2.21 8.55 -2.21
CA ALA A 95 2.16 9.64 -3.19
C ALA A 95 3.25 9.49 -4.26
N GLY A 96 4.48 9.16 -3.85
CA GLY A 96 5.57 8.85 -4.77
C GLY A 96 5.28 7.63 -5.63
N GLU A 97 4.69 6.58 -5.04
CA GLU A 97 4.22 5.41 -5.78
C GLU A 97 3.19 5.80 -6.85
N HIS A 98 2.16 6.56 -6.48
CA HIS A 98 1.10 7.00 -7.39
C HIS A 98 1.67 7.70 -8.62
N GLY A 99 2.61 8.65 -8.42
CA GLY A 99 3.22 9.39 -9.52
C GLY A 99 3.97 8.51 -10.53
N TYR A 100 4.65 7.45 -10.07
CA TYR A 100 5.29 6.50 -10.97
C TYR A 100 4.29 5.60 -11.69
N LEU A 101 3.26 5.12 -10.98
CA LEU A 101 2.24 4.24 -11.57
C LEU A 101 1.36 4.94 -12.59
N GLN A 102 1.05 6.23 -12.40
CA GLN A 102 0.33 7.03 -13.40
C GLN A 102 1.11 7.09 -14.72
N ARG A 103 2.41 7.40 -14.65
CA ARG A 103 3.31 7.41 -15.82
C ARG A 103 3.42 6.03 -16.46
N LEU A 104 3.43 4.97 -15.64
CA LEU A 104 3.49 3.59 -16.10
C LEU A 104 2.22 3.20 -16.89
N VAL A 105 1.04 3.63 -16.45
CA VAL A 105 -0.23 3.40 -17.17
C VAL A 105 -0.16 4.05 -18.55
N THR A 106 0.21 5.33 -18.65
CA THR A 106 0.37 6.03 -19.94
C THR A 106 1.36 5.31 -20.86
N LEU A 107 2.53 4.94 -20.33
CA LEU A 107 3.54 4.23 -21.12
C LEU A 107 3.08 2.84 -21.56
N SER A 108 2.26 2.15 -20.75
CA SER A 108 1.69 0.85 -21.12
C SER A 108 0.72 0.95 -22.29
N GLU A 109 -0.02 2.07 -22.39
CA GLU A 109 -0.90 2.36 -23.52
C GLU A 109 -0.10 2.63 -24.79
N GLU A 110 1.00 3.38 -24.68
CA GLU A 110 1.94 3.61 -25.80
C GLU A 110 2.57 2.31 -26.32
N ILE A 111 2.96 1.40 -25.41
CA ILE A 111 3.56 0.11 -25.76
C ILE A 111 2.53 -0.84 -26.42
N GLY A 112 1.26 -0.78 -26.02
CA GLY A 112 0.19 -1.57 -26.63
C GLY A 112 0.15 -3.05 -26.26
N LEU A 113 0.88 -3.48 -25.22
CA LEU A 113 0.83 -4.85 -24.70
C LEU A 113 -0.20 -4.96 -23.57
N ALA A 114 -1.17 -5.88 -23.72
CA ALA A 114 -2.29 -6.05 -22.80
C ALA A 114 -1.83 -6.45 -21.39
N GLU A 115 -0.81 -7.29 -21.27
CA GLU A 115 -0.22 -7.75 -20.01
C GLU A 115 0.32 -6.58 -19.19
N LEU A 116 1.10 -5.71 -19.84
CA LEU A 116 1.72 -4.56 -19.18
C LEU A 116 0.66 -3.55 -18.74
N ARG A 117 -0.34 -3.30 -19.60
CA ARG A 117 -1.46 -2.41 -19.28
C ARG A 117 -2.30 -2.94 -18.11
N ALA A 118 -2.65 -4.22 -18.11
CA ALA A 118 -3.41 -4.84 -17.02
C ALA A 118 -2.64 -4.80 -15.69
N ARG A 119 -1.33 -5.07 -15.70
CA ARG A 119 -0.47 -5.00 -14.50
C ARG A 119 -0.33 -3.57 -13.98
N ALA A 120 -0.09 -2.60 -14.87
CA ALA A 120 0.02 -1.19 -14.50
C ALA A 120 -1.29 -0.68 -13.89
N LEU A 121 -2.43 -0.93 -14.54
CA LEU A 121 -3.75 -0.54 -14.02
C LEU A 121 -4.08 -1.21 -12.69
N THR A 122 -3.73 -2.49 -12.50
CA THR A 122 -3.93 -3.20 -11.22
C THR A 122 -3.17 -2.53 -10.08
N GLN A 123 -1.88 -2.20 -10.29
CA GLN A 123 -1.09 -1.54 -9.26
C GLN A 123 -1.55 -0.10 -9.04
N PHE A 124 -1.92 0.62 -10.11
CA PHE A 124 -2.42 1.98 -10.02
C PHE A 124 -3.72 2.05 -9.23
N ALA A 125 -4.68 1.16 -9.51
CA ALA A 125 -5.90 1.02 -8.73
C ALA A 125 -5.63 0.76 -7.24
N ARG A 126 -4.63 -0.08 -6.92
CA ARG A 126 -4.22 -0.32 -5.53
C ARG A 126 -3.65 0.94 -4.87
N SER A 127 -2.87 1.74 -5.59
CA SER A 127 -2.33 3.00 -5.07
C SER A 127 -3.42 4.05 -4.84
N LEU A 128 -4.35 4.22 -5.80
CA LEU A 128 -5.53 5.08 -5.66
C LEU A 128 -6.36 4.70 -4.43
N ARG A 129 -6.61 3.40 -4.23
CA ARG A 129 -7.29 2.89 -3.04
C ARG A 129 -6.57 3.28 -1.73
N VAL A 130 -5.24 3.13 -1.68
CA VAL A 130 -4.45 3.49 -0.49
C VAL A 130 -4.56 4.99 -0.18
N LEU A 131 -4.66 5.84 -1.21
CA LEU A 131 -4.86 7.28 -1.09
C LEU A 131 -6.32 7.68 -0.77
N GLY A 132 -7.27 6.75 -0.83
CA GLY A 132 -8.70 7.02 -0.59
C GLY A 132 -9.48 7.45 -1.83
N GLU A 133 -8.85 7.47 -3.01
CA GLU A 133 -9.46 7.82 -4.30
C GLU A 133 -10.26 6.64 -4.87
N ILE A 134 -11.40 6.32 -4.26
CA ILE A 134 -12.12 5.06 -4.53
C ILE A 134 -12.73 5.02 -5.94
N VAL A 135 -13.34 6.09 -6.42
CA VAL A 135 -13.98 6.12 -7.75
C VAL A 135 -12.99 5.79 -8.87
N PRO A 136 -11.86 6.51 -9.03
CA PRO A 136 -10.88 6.16 -10.06
C PRO A 136 -10.22 4.81 -9.79
N ALA A 137 -10.11 4.37 -8.53
CA ALA A 137 -9.60 3.03 -8.21
C ALA A 137 -10.50 1.91 -8.77
N VAL A 138 -11.82 2.06 -8.65
CA VAL A 138 -12.80 1.12 -9.22
C VAL A 138 -12.69 1.09 -10.74
N GLU A 139 -12.60 2.25 -11.39
CA GLU A 139 -12.48 2.34 -12.85
C GLU A 139 -11.21 1.64 -13.36
N ALA A 140 -10.07 1.93 -12.74
CA ALA A 140 -8.79 1.32 -13.09
C ALA A 140 -8.77 -0.20 -12.84
N ALA A 141 -9.30 -0.67 -11.70
CA ALA A 141 -9.38 -2.10 -11.40
C ALA A 141 -10.31 -2.85 -12.36
N ALA A 142 -11.46 -2.26 -12.69
CA ALA A 142 -12.40 -2.86 -13.63
C ALA A 142 -11.82 -2.91 -15.05
N ALA A 143 -11.08 -1.87 -15.47
CA ALA A 143 -10.36 -1.86 -16.75
C ALA A 143 -9.27 -2.94 -16.79
N ALA A 144 -8.48 -3.09 -15.71
CA ALA A 144 -7.47 -4.13 -15.60
C ALA A 144 -8.08 -5.53 -15.72
N HIS A 145 -9.18 -5.78 -15.00
CA HIS A 145 -9.86 -7.07 -15.01
C HIS A 145 -10.47 -7.39 -16.38
N ARG A 146 -11.13 -6.42 -17.04
CA ARG A 146 -11.63 -6.60 -18.41
C ARG A 146 -10.51 -6.95 -19.39
N LEU A 147 -9.38 -6.22 -19.36
CA LEU A 147 -8.22 -6.55 -20.18
C LEU A 147 -7.71 -7.98 -19.92
N ALA A 148 -7.65 -8.39 -18.66
CA ALA A 148 -7.24 -9.73 -18.28
C ALA A 148 -8.20 -10.82 -18.79
N VAL A 149 -9.50 -10.51 -18.86
CA VAL A 149 -10.53 -11.41 -19.40
C VAL A 149 -10.47 -11.45 -20.92
N ASP A 150 -10.57 -10.30 -21.59
CA ASP A 150 -10.69 -10.14 -23.04
C ASP A 150 -9.48 -10.69 -23.80
N HIS A 151 -8.28 -10.53 -23.23
CA HIS A 151 -7.03 -11.02 -23.82
C HIS A 151 -6.59 -12.39 -23.27
N ALA A 152 -7.44 -13.07 -22.48
CA ALA A 152 -7.16 -14.37 -21.89
C ALA A 152 -5.78 -14.41 -21.18
N LEU A 153 -5.49 -13.38 -20.39
CA LEU A 153 -4.23 -13.27 -19.66
C LEU A 153 -4.09 -14.38 -18.61
N SER A 154 -2.89 -14.51 -18.05
CA SER A 154 -2.56 -15.54 -17.07
C SER A 154 -3.52 -15.54 -15.87
N SER A 155 -3.68 -16.70 -15.23
CA SER A 155 -4.46 -16.81 -13.99
C SER A 155 -3.94 -15.88 -12.89
N GLN A 156 -2.63 -15.64 -12.86
CA GLN A 156 -2.00 -14.71 -11.92
C GLN A 156 -2.43 -13.27 -12.19
N ASP A 157 -2.44 -12.82 -13.45
CA ASP A 157 -2.87 -11.47 -13.82
C ASP A 157 -4.38 -11.27 -13.56
N ARG A 158 -5.21 -12.27 -13.89
CA ARG A 158 -6.65 -12.25 -13.55
C ARG A 158 -6.87 -12.18 -12.04
N ALA A 159 -6.22 -13.04 -11.26
CA ALA A 159 -6.38 -13.05 -9.81
C ALA A 159 -5.89 -11.74 -9.16
N ALA A 160 -4.76 -11.20 -9.62
CA ALA A 160 -4.24 -9.91 -9.14
C ALA A 160 -5.22 -8.77 -9.40
N SER A 161 -5.84 -8.71 -10.59
CA SER A 161 -6.87 -7.71 -10.89
C SER A 161 -8.12 -7.88 -10.01
N LEU A 162 -8.58 -9.11 -9.77
CA LEU A 162 -9.74 -9.41 -8.93
C LEU A 162 -9.51 -9.06 -7.46
N LEU A 163 -8.32 -9.31 -6.91
CA LEU A 163 -7.96 -8.94 -5.53
C LEU A 163 -8.20 -7.46 -5.26
N VAL A 164 -7.76 -6.61 -6.20
CA VAL A 164 -7.93 -5.15 -6.10
C VAL A 164 -9.39 -4.78 -6.35
N LEU A 165 -10.01 -5.32 -7.41
CA LEU A 165 -11.38 -5.02 -7.81
C LEU A 165 -12.40 -5.29 -6.70
N VAL A 166 -12.35 -6.48 -6.09
CA VAL A 166 -13.22 -6.83 -4.95
C VAL A 166 -13.06 -5.82 -3.81
N SER A 167 -11.82 -5.43 -3.50
CA SER A 167 -11.54 -4.51 -2.40
C SER A 167 -12.12 -3.11 -2.65
N VAL A 168 -11.91 -2.56 -3.86
CA VAL A 168 -12.38 -1.21 -4.21
C VAL A 168 -13.90 -1.16 -4.42
N GLU A 169 -14.51 -2.21 -4.98
CA GLU A 169 -15.98 -2.31 -5.10
C GLU A 169 -16.64 -2.38 -3.72
N ALA A 170 -16.04 -3.14 -2.78
CA ALA A 170 -16.52 -3.21 -1.41
C ALA A 170 -16.41 -1.86 -0.68
N GLU A 171 -15.33 -1.09 -0.92
CA GLU A 171 -15.17 0.25 -0.34
C GLU A 171 -16.12 1.27 -0.97
N ALA A 172 -16.41 1.13 -2.27
CA ALA A 172 -17.38 1.95 -3.01
C ALA A 172 -18.85 1.61 -2.70
N GLY A 173 -19.13 0.62 -1.84
CA GLY A 173 -20.50 0.19 -1.54
C GLY A 173 -21.14 -0.71 -2.59
N ARG A 174 -20.42 -1.16 -3.61
CA ARG A 174 -20.89 -2.06 -4.68
C ARG A 174 -20.85 -3.52 -4.24
N MET A 175 -21.55 -3.83 -3.14
CA MET A 175 -21.52 -5.15 -2.50
C MET A 175 -21.91 -6.34 -3.41
N PRO A 176 -22.92 -6.22 -4.29
CA PRO A 176 -23.26 -7.30 -5.22
C PRO A 176 -22.13 -7.63 -6.19
N ASP A 177 -21.48 -6.59 -6.75
CA ASP A 177 -20.36 -6.76 -7.69
C ASP A 177 -19.13 -7.36 -6.99
N ALA A 178 -18.79 -6.83 -5.80
CA ALA A 178 -17.69 -7.32 -5.00
C ALA A 178 -17.86 -8.81 -4.64
N ARG A 179 -19.10 -9.24 -4.32
CA ARG A 179 -19.43 -10.65 -4.05
C ARG A 179 -19.21 -11.52 -5.28
N ARG A 180 -19.74 -11.11 -6.43
CA ARG A 180 -19.57 -11.85 -7.69
C ARG A 180 -18.08 -12.03 -8.05
N HIS A 181 -17.29 -10.97 -7.96
CA HIS A 181 -15.85 -11.04 -8.25
C HIS A 181 -15.07 -11.81 -7.18
N ALA A 182 -15.50 -11.80 -5.91
CA ALA A 182 -14.91 -12.63 -4.87
C ALA A 182 -15.15 -14.13 -5.15
N ASP A 183 -16.36 -14.50 -5.55
CA ASP A 183 -16.68 -15.89 -5.91
C ASP A 183 -15.84 -16.36 -7.11
N GLU A 184 -15.67 -15.50 -8.12
CA GLU A 184 -14.78 -15.76 -9.26
C GLU A 184 -13.32 -15.96 -8.81
N LEU A 185 -12.82 -15.10 -7.93
CA LEU A 185 -11.47 -15.20 -7.38
C LEU A 185 -11.27 -16.52 -6.62
N THR A 186 -12.21 -16.91 -5.76
CA THR A 186 -12.14 -18.16 -4.99
C THR A 186 -12.15 -19.39 -5.91
N VAL A 187 -12.91 -19.37 -7.00
CA VAL A 187 -12.86 -20.43 -8.01
C VAL A 187 -11.48 -20.50 -8.67
N LEU A 188 -10.89 -19.35 -9.01
CA LEU A 188 -9.60 -19.24 -9.70
C LEU A 188 -8.43 -19.78 -8.85
N VAL A 189 -8.49 -19.62 -7.53
CA VAL A 189 -7.44 -20.09 -6.60
C VAL A 189 -7.69 -21.49 -6.02
N ARG A 190 -8.72 -22.19 -6.46
CA ARG A 190 -9.08 -23.51 -5.91
C ARG A 190 -7.92 -24.51 -6.09
N GLY A 191 -7.61 -25.23 -5.01
CA GLY A 191 -6.55 -26.26 -4.98
C GLY A 191 -5.13 -25.69 -4.83
N ARG A 192 -4.98 -24.39 -4.60
CA ARG A 192 -3.71 -23.74 -4.27
C ARG A 192 -3.55 -23.62 -2.75
N SER A 193 -2.32 -23.38 -2.31
CA SER A 193 -1.97 -23.08 -0.91
C SER A 193 -0.86 -22.02 -0.81
N ASP A 194 -0.62 -21.30 -1.91
CA ASP A 194 0.47 -20.33 -2.03
C ASP A 194 0.02 -18.92 -1.63
N THR A 195 0.94 -17.96 -1.76
CA THR A 195 0.68 -16.54 -1.40
C THR A 195 -0.60 -15.98 -2.05
N LEU A 196 -0.84 -16.31 -3.33
CA LEU A 196 -2.02 -15.81 -4.05
C LEU A 196 -3.33 -16.35 -3.46
N TRP A 197 -3.34 -17.61 -3.05
CA TRP A 197 -4.49 -18.22 -2.38
C TRP A 197 -4.76 -17.57 -1.01
N ALA A 198 -3.71 -17.35 -0.22
CA ALA A 198 -3.84 -16.69 1.08
C ALA A 198 -4.39 -15.25 0.93
N GLU A 199 -3.91 -14.50 -0.07
CA GLU A 199 -4.45 -13.16 -0.38
C GLU A 199 -5.92 -13.21 -0.83
N ALA A 200 -6.30 -14.22 -1.61
CA ALA A 200 -7.69 -14.39 -2.05
C ALA A 200 -8.64 -14.68 -0.89
N LEU A 201 -8.27 -15.59 0.01
CA LEU A 201 -9.03 -15.87 1.23
C LEU A 201 -9.10 -14.65 2.14
N TRP A 202 -7.99 -13.90 2.28
CA TRP A 202 -7.98 -12.65 3.03
C TRP A 202 -8.97 -11.63 2.44
N THR A 203 -8.97 -11.43 1.11
CA THR A 203 -9.88 -10.50 0.45
C THR A 203 -11.35 -10.93 0.57
N ALA A 204 -11.64 -12.23 0.40
CA ALA A 204 -12.99 -12.77 0.58
C ALA A 204 -13.46 -12.63 2.04
N GLY A 205 -12.59 -12.95 3.02
CA GLY A 205 -12.87 -12.77 4.45
C GLY A 205 -13.13 -11.31 4.80
N ALA A 206 -12.33 -10.37 4.31
CA ALA A 206 -12.53 -8.94 4.52
C ALA A 206 -13.88 -8.45 3.96
N LEU A 207 -14.34 -8.98 2.82
CA LEU A 207 -15.68 -8.72 2.29
C LEU A 207 -16.77 -9.25 3.23
N LYS A 208 -16.60 -10.45 3.79
CA LYS A 208 -17.53 -11.03 4.77
C LYS A 208 -17.64 -10.20 6.04
N VAL A 209 -16.52 -9.66 6.54
CA VAL A 209 -16.53 -8.71 7.68
C VAL A 209 -17.40 -7.50 7.36
N ARG A 210 -17.24 -6.90 6.17
CA ARG A 210 -18.04 -5.72 5.76
C ARG A 210 -19.53 -6.03 5.61
N GLN A 211 -19.89 -7.28 5.33
CA GLN A 211 -21.27 -7.75 5.25
C GLN A 211 -21.86 -8.10 6.63
N GLY A 212 -21.06 -8.01 7.71
CA GLY A 212 -21.45 -8.47 9.05
C GLY A 212 -21.46 -9.99 9.21
N GLU A 213 -20.97 -10.74 8.22
CA GLU A 213 -20.88 -12.20 8.23
C GLU A 213 -19.59 -12.66 8.98
N PHE A 214 -19.45 -12.26 10.25
CA PHE A 214 -18.21 -12.42 11.02
C PHE A 214 -17.76 -13.89 11.16
N ALA A 215 -18.69 -14.82 11.38
CA ALA A 215 -18.36 -16.25 11.48
C ALA A 215 -17.80 -16.81 10.17
N ALA A 216 -18.34 -16.38 9.02
CA ALA A 216 -17.83 -16.79 7.72
C ALA A 216 -16.45 -16.19 7.44
N ALA A 217 -16.21 -14.95 7.86
CA ALA A 217 -14.90 -14.32 7.76
C ALA A 217 -13.84 -15.05 8.60
N GLU A 218 -14.20 -15.45 9.83
CA GLU A 218 -13.32 -16.20 10.74
C GLU A 218 -12.89 -17.52 10.12
N VAL A 219 -13.81 -18.28 9.53
CA VAL A 219 -13.51 -19.53 8.83
C VAL A 219 -12.51 -19.30 7.70
N LEU A 220 -12.71 -18.29 6.86
CA LEU A 220 -11.80 -17.99 5.74
C LEU A 220 -10.41 -17.57 6.20
N PHE A 221 -10.32 -16.73 7.24
CA PHE A 221 -9.04 -16.32 7.80
C PHE A 221 -8.31 -17.48 8.47
N GLN A 222 -9.05 -18.35 9.17
CA GLN A 222 -8.48 -19.53 9.82
C GLN A 222 -8.00 -20.55 8.78
N GLU A 223 -8.78 -20.80 7.74
CA GLU A 223 -8.39 -21.64 6.61
C GLU A 223 -7.08 -21.14 5.98
N ALA A 224 -6.98 -19.82 5.72
CA ALA A 224 -5.77 -19.22 5.20
C ALA A 224 -4.57 -19.36 6.16
N LEU A 225 -4.77 -19.16 7.47
CA LEU A 225 -3.71 -19.30 8.48
C LEU A 225 -3.22 -20.74 8.64
N ASP A 226 -4.11 -21.73 8.49
CA ASP A 226 -3.78 -23.15 8.65
C ASP A 226 -3.15 -23.74 7.38
N GLY A 227 -3.57 -23.27 6.19
CA GLY A 227 -3.08 -23.80 4.92
C GLY A 227 -1.88 -23.05 4.32
N PHE A 228 -1.57 -21.83 4.79
CA PHE A 228 -0.47 -21.03 4.26
C PHE A 228 0.79 -21.14 5.12
N ASP A 229 1.92 -21.50 4.50
CA ASP A 229 3.21 -21.54 5.19
C ASP A 229 3.78 -20.13 5.39
N SER A 230 3.90 -19.71 6.66
CA SER A 230 4.43 -18.39 7.02
C SER A 230 5.85 -18.12 6.50
N ARG A 231 6.62 -19.16 6.17
CA ARG A 231 7.96 -19.05 5.59
C ARG A 231 7.97 -18.61 4.13
N GLU A 232 6.86 -18.81 3.40
CA GLU A 232 6.75 -18.33 2.02
C GLU A 232 6.63 -16.82 1.96
N ASN A 233 5.77 -16.25 2.82
CA ASN A 233 5.55 -14.81 2.89
C ASN A 233 5.07 -14.37 4.28
N LEU A 234 6.02 -14.03 5.15
CA LEU A 234 5.72 -13.59 6.51
C LEU A 234 4.82 -12.34 6.56
N THR A 235 4.94 -11.45 5.58
CA THR A 235 4.11 -10.23 5.49
C THR A 235 2.63 -10.58 5.32
N ILE A 236 2.28 -11.55 4.47
CA ILE A 236 0.88 -11.98 4.31
C ILE A 236 0.37 -12.68 5.55
N TRP A 237 1.19 -13.54 6.16
CA TRP A 237 0.82 -14.20 7.42
C TRP A 237 0.53 -13.18 8.54
N LEU A 238 1.36 -12.14 8.68
CA LEU A 238 1.13 -11.06 9.64
C LEU A 238 -0.16 -10.28 9.33
N ARG A 239 -0.44 -9.99 8.05
CA ARG A 239 -1.68 -9.32 7.64
C ARG A 239 -2.93 -10.15 7.97
N LEU A 240 -2.87 -11.48 7.83
CA LEU A 240 -3.94 -12.38 8.23
C LEU A 240 -4.17 -12.33 9.75
N ARG A 241 -3.10 -12.35 10.56
CA ARG A 241 -3.20 -12.24 12.03
C ARG A 241 -3.79 -10.90 12.48
N ILE A 242 -3.35 -9.80 11.87
CA ILE A 242 -3.92 -8.47 12.14
C ILE A 242 -5.41 -8.43 11.77
N ALA A 243 -5.80 -8.96 10.62
CA ALA A 243 -7.19 -9.01 10.19
C ALA A 243 -8.07 -9.88 11.11
N MET A 244 -7.54 -11.01 11.59
CA MET A 244 -8.23 -11.86 12.58
C MET A 244 -8.44 -11.13 13.91
N ALA A 245 -7.42 -10.43 14.42
CA ALA A 245 -7.57 -9.61 15.62
C ALA A 245 -8.59 -8.48 15.44
N GLU A 246 -8.56 -7.79 14.29
CA GLU A 246 -9.56 -6.77 13.96
C GLU A 246 -10.97 -7.34 13.88
N LEU A 247 -11.13 -8.56 13.38
CA LEU A 247 -12.41 -9.27 13.34
C LEU A 247 -12.94 -9.52 14.76
N HIS A 248 -12.11 -10.07 15.67
CA HIS A 248 -12.51 -10.33 17.05
C HIS A 248 -12.96 -9.06 17.79
N LEU A 249 -12.32 -7.91 17.52
CA LEU A 249 -12.73 -6.62 18.10
C LEU A 249 -14.01 -6.04 17.48
N GLN A 250 -14.36 -6.45 16.25
CA GLN A 250 -15.56 -5.97 15.54
C GLN A 250 -16.83 -6.78 15.85
N LYS A 251 -16.70 -7.99 16.41
CA LYS A 251 -17.84 -8.81 16.83
C LYS A 251 -18.70 -8.10 17.89
N LEU A 252 -19.95 -8.54 18.03
CA LEU A 252 -20.88 -8.06 19.04
C LEU A 252 -21.41 -9.26 19.87
N PRO A 253 -20.93 -9.47 21.12
CA PRO A 253 -19.94 -8.65 21.84
C PRO A 253 -18.50 -8.79 21.29
N PRO A 254 -17.62 -7.80 21.51
CA PRO A 254 -16.19 -7.90 21.17
C PRO A 254 -15.49 -9.00 21.98
N GLU A 255 -14.47 -9.62 21.38
CA GLU A 255 -13.68 -10.71 21.97
C GLU A 255 -12.21 -10.25 22.22
N PRO A 256 -11.93 -9.44 23.26
CA PRO A 256 -10.61 -8.84 23.47
C PRO A 256 -9.51 -9.89 23.71
N ASP A 257 -9.80 -10.97 24.43
CA ASP A 257 -8.82 -12.03 24.72
C ASP A 257 -8.36 -12.73 23.43
N ALA A 258 -9.29 -13.03 22.52
CA ALA A 258 -8.96 -13.64 21.23
C ALA A 258 -8.17 -12.68 20.33
N ALA A 259 -8.51 -11.38 20.36
CA ALA A 259 -7.75 -10.35 19.66
C ALA A 259 -6.31 -10.23 20.22
N GLN A 260 -6.15 -10.26 21.55
CA GLN A 260 -4.85 -10.21 22.22
C GLN A 260 -3.94 -11.36 21.80
N LEU A 261 -4.45 -12.60 21.73
CA LEU A 261 -3.67 -13.75 21.26
C LEU A 261 -3.18 -13.58 19.81
N CYS A 262 -4.01 -13.01 18.94
CA CYS A 262 -3.63 -12.73 17.56
C CYS A 262 -2.55 -11.63 17.48
N ILE A 263 -2.69 -10.60 18.32
CA ILE A 263 -1.73 -9.48 18.45
C ILE A 263 -0.37 -10.00 18.92
N GLU A 264 -0.33 -10.80 19.99
CA GLU A 264 0.92 -11.38 20.53
C GLU A 264 1.64 -12.24 19.50
N ALA A 265 0.91 -13.07 18.76
CA ALA A 265 1.47 -13.87 17.68
C ALA A 265 2.07 -13.01 16.55
N ALA A 266 1.41 -11.90 16.19
CA ALA A 266 1.93 -10.97 15.20
C ALA A 266 3.17 -10.21 15.69
N GLU A 267 3.20 -9.83 16.96
CA GLU A 267 4.33 -9.12 17.58
C GLU A 267 5.59 -9.97 17.63
N ALA A 268 5.46 -11.26 17.96
CA ALA A 268 6.58 -12.18 17.99
C ALA A 268 7.26 -12.32 16.62
N ALA A 269 6.49 -12.18 15.54
CA ALA A 269 6.97 -12.28 14.17
C ALA A 269 7.42 -10.93 13.55
N LEU A 270 7.01 -9.81 14.13
CA LEU A 270 7.24 -8.46 13.58
C LEU A 270 8.73 -8.12 13.37
N PRO A 271 9.69 -8.45 14.26
CA PRO A 271 11.11 -8.15 14.05
C PRO A 271 11.70 -8.73 12.76
N PHE A 272 11.05 -9.76 12.20
CA PHE A 272 11.48 -10.43 10.97
C PHE A 272 10.78 -9.85 9.72
N ALA A 273 9.70 -9.09 9.89
CA ALA A 273 8.96 -8.42 8.82
C ALA A 273 9.29 -6.92 8.82
N ARG A 274 10.29 -6.53 8.02
CA ARG A 274 10.86 -5.18 7.98
C ARG A 274 9.96 -4.14 7.29
N THR A 275 8.75 -3.89 7.80
CA THR A 275 7.84 -2.90 7.22
C THR A 275 7.18 -2.02 8.28
N SER A 276 7.46 -0.72 8.25
CA SER A 276 6.88 0.26 9.19
C SER A 276 5.34 0.31 9.15
N ALA A 277 4.73 0.01 8.01
CA ALA A 277 3.27 -0.05 7.88
C ALA A 277 2.64 -1.15 8.75
N LEU A 278 3.29 -2.31 8.87
CA LEU A 278 2.80 -3.39 9.75
C LEU A 278 2.99 -3.02 11.22
N GLU A 279 4.11 -2.39 11.58
CA GLU A 279 4.36 -1.91 12.93
C GLU A 279 3.28 -0.89 13.37
N GLN A 280 2.97 0.06 12.49
CA GLN A 280 1.91 1.05 12.74
C GLN A 280 0.53 0.40 12.80
N SER A 281 0.24 -0.58 11.94
CA SER A 281 -1.04 -1.30 11.95
C SER A 281 -1.25 -2.05 13.27
N LEU A 282 -0.20 -2.69 13.79
CA LEU A 282 -0.23 -3.42 15.05
C LEU A 282 -0.35 -2.48 16.26
N ALA A 283 0.33 -1.33 16.22
CA ALA A 283 0.18 -0.30 17.24
C ALA A 283 -1.23 0.32 17.25
N ALA A 284 -1.84 0.55 16.07
CA ALA A 284 -3.23 1.01 15.96
C ALA A 284 -4.21 -0.03 16.53
N LEU A 285 -3.96 -1.31 16.26
CA LEU A 285 -4.74 -2.42 16.77
C LEU A 285 -4.65 -2.55 18.30
N ARG A 286 -3.46 -2.38 18.89
CA ARG A 286 -3.27 -2.30 20.36
C ARG A 286 -4.05 -1.14 20.98
N ALA A 287 -4.07 0.02 20.33
CA ALA A 287 -4.84 1.18 20.81
C ALA A 287 -6.34 0.85 20.84
N ARG A 288 -6.84 0.16 19.80
CA ARG A 288 -8.23 -0.31 19.73
C ARG A 288 -8.54 -1.36 20.80
N LEU A 289 -7.65 -2.33 21.03
CA LEU A 289 -7.82 -3.31 22.12
C LEU A 289 -7.93 -2.61 23.48
N ALA A 290 -6.99 -1.70 23.80
CA ALA A 290 -7.02 -0.94 25.04
C ALA A 290 -8.32 -0.14 25.21
N PHE A 291 -8.87 0.40 24.12
CA PHE A 291 -10.18 1.05 24.13
C PHE A 291 -11.32 0.08 24.47
N HIS A 292 -11.35 -1.11 23.88
CA HIS A 292 -12.37 -2.13 24.18
C HIS A 292 -12.30 -2.65 25.62
N GLU A 293 -11.10 -2.71 26.20
CA GLU A 293 -10.88 -3.08 27.61
C GLU A 293 -11.16 -1.93 28.60
N GLY A 294 -11.53 -0.74 28.12
CA GLY A 294 -11.78 0.43 28.95
C GLY A 294 -10.51 1.13 29.48
N ARG A 295 -9.32 0.70 29.04
CA ARG A 295 -8.02 1.33 29.35
C ARG A 295 -7.79 2.55 28.47
N PHE A 296 -8.64 3.56 28.61
CA PHE A 296 -8.65 4.74 27.72
C PHE A 296 -7.37 5.58 27.77
N ALA A 297 -6.69 5.63 28.92
CA ALA A 297 -5.40 6.31 29.06
C ALA A 297 -4.32 5.64 28.20
N ASP A 298 -4.26 4.30 28.22
CA ASP A 298 -3.30 3.53 27.43
C ASP A 298 -3.60 3.67 25.93
N ALA A 299 -4.88 3.62 25.54
CA ALA A 299 -5.29 3.85 24.17
C ALA A 299 -4.82 5.23 23.66
N ARG A 300 -5.00 6.28 24.46
CA ARG A 300 -4.53 7.64 24.12
C ARG A 300 -3.01 7.71 23.99
N ALA A 301 -2.27 7.15 24.94
CA ALA A 301 -0.81 7.15 24.89
C ALA A 301 -0.27 6.44 23.64
N LEU A 302 -0.94 5.36 23.19
CA LEU A 302 -0.60 4.68 21.94
C LEU A 302 -0.90 5.55 20.70
N LEU A 303 -2.05 6.24 20.67
CA LEU A 303 -2.37 7.17 19.59
C LEU A 303 -1.38 8.33 19.50
N GLU A 304 -1.01 8.93 20.62
CA GLU A 304 -0.03 10.02 20.66
C GLU A 304 1.35 9.57 20.14
N ARG A 305 1.76 8.34 20.46
CA ARG A 305 3.00 7.76 19.92
C ARG A 305 2.95 7.59 18.41
N LEU A 306 1.82 7.14 17.87
CA LEU A 306 1.61 7.02 16.41
C LEU A 306 1.63 8.39 15.73
N GLY A 307 0.98 9.40 16.31
CA GLY A 307 0.93 10.76 15.77
C GLY A 307 2.27 11.51 15.73
N ARG A 308 3.29 11.03 16.45
CA ARG A 308 4.67 11.58 16.39
C ARG A 308 5.46 11.10 15.17
N THR A 309 4.96 10.08 14.47
CA THR A 309 5.61 9.51 13.30
C THR A 309 4.79 9.79 12.05
N GLU A 310 5.45 9.89 10.90
CA GLU A 310 4.73 9.95 9.61
C GLU A 310 3.91 8.66 9.43
N LEU A 311 2.60 8.80 9.26
CA LEU A 311 1.69 7.67 9.10
C LEU A 311 1.80 7.11 7.68
N ARG A 312 2.15 5.82 7.60
CA ARG A 312 2.25 5.02 6.37
C ARG A 312 1.10 4.01 6.26
N LEU A 313 -0.02 4.33 6.91
CA LEU A 313 -1.23 3.52 6.91
C LEU A 313 -2.09 3.85 5.68
N PRO A 314 -2.81 2.86 5.11
CA PRO A 314 -3.83 3.13 4.11
C PRO A 314 -4.89 4.10 4.63
N TYR A 315 -5.50 4.88 3.72
CA TYR A 315 -6.52 5.89 4.04
C TYR A 315 -7.54 5.40 5.07
N GLN A 316 -8.17 4.24 4.84
CA GLN A 316 -9.20 3.71 5.74
C GLN A 316 -8.67 3.42 7.15
N SER A 317 -7.47 2.85 7.27
CA SER A 317 -6.84 2.56 8.58
C SER A 317 -6.49 3.85 9.32
N ARG A 318 -6.05 4.89 8.60
CA ARG A 318 -5.80 6.22 9.15
C ARG A 318 -7.10 6.87 9.66
N ILE A 319 -8.16 6.89 8.86
CA ILE A 319 -9.46 7.44 9.28
C ILE A 319 -9.99 6.70 10.52
N ARG A 320 -9.90 5.37 10.57
CA ARG A 320 -10.30 4.59 11.76
C ARG A 320 -9.47 4.92 13.01
N LEU A 321 -8.20 5.30 12.85
CA LEU A 321 -7.36 5.76 13.95
C LEU A 321 -7.81 7.13 14.47
N GLU A 322 -8.16 8.04 13.57
CA GLU A 322 -8.68 9.37 13.92
C GLU A 322 -10.05 9.28 14.60
N VAL A 323 -10.94 8.42 14.10
CA VAL A 323 -12.23 8.09 14.73
C VAL A 323 -12.02 7.63 16.18
N LEU A 324 -11.06 6.73 16.42
CA LEU A 324 -10.73 6.27 17.78
C LEU A 324 -10.28 7.43 18.67
N GLY A 325 -9.47 8.36 18.13
CA GLY A 325 -9.06 9.57 18.82
C GLY A 325 -10.24 10.44 19.26
N HIS A 326 -11.21 10.67 18.36
CA HIS A 326 -12.41 11.45 18.69
C HIS A 326 -13.32 10.72 19.68
N GLN A 327 -13.48 9.40 19.57
CA GLN A 327 -14.22 8.61 20.57
C GLN A 327 -13.62 8.74 21.98
N LEU A 328 -12.29 8.75 22.08
CA LEU A 328 -11.59 8.96 23.35
C LEU A 328 -11.82 10.37 23.93
N ARG A 329 -11.93 11.41 23.08
CA ARG A 329 -12.26 12.77 23.51
C ARG A 329 -13.68 12.85 24.09
N ILE A 330 -14.66 12.30 23.37
CA ILE A 330 -16.06 12.23 23.85
C ILE A 330 -16.12 11.55 25.23
N LEU A 331 -15.47 10.40 25.38
CA LEU A 331 -15.46 9.66 26.65
C LEU A 331 -14.69 10.36 27.78
N SER A 332 -13.91 11.39 27.48
CA SER A 332 -13.15 12.18 28.46
C SER A 332 -13.83 13.49 28.83
N GLY A 333 -15.02 13.77 28.29
CA GLY A 333 -15.81 14.96 28.59
C GLY A 333 -15.76 16.06 27.52
N GLU A 334 -14.95 15.89 26.47
CA GLU A 334 -14.87 16.81 25.33
C GLU A 334 -15.88 16.37 24.24
N GLU A 335 -17.17 16.29 24.59
CA GLU A 335 -18.24 15.77 23.70
C GLU A 335 -18.37 16.59 22.41
N GLU A 336 -18.41 17.92 22.51
CA GLU A 336 -18.61 18.81 21.34
C GLU A 336 -17.46 18.70 20.33
N GLU A 337 -16.21 18.83 20.79
CA GLU A 337 -15.04 18.73 19.92
C GLU A 337 -14.87 17.33 19.33
N GLY A 338 -15.12 16.29 20.13
CA GLY A 338 -15.07 14.92 19.66
C GLY A 338 -16.14 14.63 18.59
N LEU A 339 -17.37 15.10 18.80
CA LEU A 339 -18.44 14.91 17.83
C LEU A 339 -18.20 15.70 16.54
N ALA A 340 -17.79 16.97 16.64
CA ALA A 340 -17.48 17.79 15.47
C ALA A 340 -16.39 17.14 14.59
N GLY A 341 -15.37 16.54 15.21
CA GLY A 341 -14.35 15.80 14.49
C GLY A 341 -14.87 14.54 13.77
N LEU A 342 -15.74 13.76 14.43
CA LEU A 342 -16.38 12.60 13.78
C LEU A 342 -17.28 13.00 12.60
N GLN A 343 -17.99 14.13 12.72
CA GLN A 343 -18.82 14.68 11.64
C GLN A 343 -17.96 15.04 10.42
N LEU A 344 -16.87 15.79 10.65
CA LEU A 344 -15.95 16.19 9.60
C LEU A 344 -15.35 14.97 8.87
N LEU A 345 -14.93 13.93 9.60
CA LEU A 345 -14.41 12.71 8.99
C LEU A 345 -15.48 11.95 8.17
N ALA A 346 -16.73 11.93 8.63
CA ALA A 346 -17.81 11.28 7.92
C ALA A 346 -18.20 12.04 6.64
N GLU A 347 -18.18 13.37 6.70
CA GLU A 347 -18.41 14.26 5.54
C GLU A 347 -17.28 14.10 4.51
N GLU A 348 -16.02 14.13 4.92
CA GLU A 348 -14.86 13.90 4.03
C GLU A 348 -14.93 12.51 3.37
N ALA A 349 -15.26 11.47 4.13
CA ALA A 349 -15.45 10.13 3.59
C ALA A 349 -16.58 10.09 2.55
N GLN A 350 -17.69 10.80 2.80
CA GLN A 350 -18.82 10.88 1.88
C GLN A 350 -18.46 11.63 0.59
N GLU A 351 -17.74 12.75 0.70
CA GLU A 351 -17.26 13.54 -0.45
C GLU A 351 -16.32 12.71 -1.35
N ASN A 352 -15.45 11.91 -0.73
CA ASN A 352 -14.57 10.97 -1.43
C ASN A 352 -15.26 9.68 -1.90
N SER A 353 -16.60 9.61 -1.82
CA SER A 353 -17.41 8.44 -2.20
C SER A 353 -17.08 7.15 -1.42
N ASN A 354 -16.49 7.28 -0.22
CA ASN A 354 -16.28 6.19 0.73
C ASN A 354 -17.55 5.96 1.58
N ILE A 355 -18.67 5.63 0.93
CA ILE A 355 -20.01 5.59 1.55
C ILE A 355 -20.05 4.62 2.75
N ASN A 356 -19.42 3.45 2.63
CA ASN A 356 -19.40 2.47 3.72
C ASN A 356 -18.61 2.97 4.94
N LEU A 357 -17.51 3.71 4.71
CA LEU A 357 -16.72 4.29 5.79
C LEU A 357 -17.50 5.42 6.47
N ALA A 358 -18.16 6.29 5.71
CA ALA A 358 -19.02 7.33 6.26
C ALA A 358 -20.13 6.74 7.15
N ALA A 359 -20.82 5.70 6.68
CA ALA A 359 -21.84 5.00 7.47
C ALA A 359 -21.27 4.35 8.74
N GLU A 360 -20.07 3.76 8.67
CA GLU A 360 -19.36 3.22 9.83
C GLU A 360 -19.06 4.32 10.87
N ILE A 361 -18.55 5.48 10.44
CA ILE A 361 -18.23 6.62 11.31
C ILE A 361 -19.50 7.14 12.02
N TRP A 362 -20.59 7.35 11.27
CA TRP A 362 -21.86 7.81 11.86
C TRP A 362 -22.41 6.84 12.90
N ARG A 363 -22.36 5.53 12.63
CA ARG A 363 -22.75 4.50 13.60
C ARG A 363 -21.90 4.56 14.86
N LEU A 364 -20.57 4.65 14.71
CA LEU A 364 -19.63 4.72 15.83
C LEU A 364 -19.81 6.00 16.66
N ALA A 365 -20.15 7.13 16.03
CA ALA A 365 -20.49 8.37 16.72
C ALA A 365 -21.75 8.21 17.59
N ALA A 366 -22.82 7.64 17.03
CA ALA A 366 -24.06 7.38 17.76
C ALA A 366 -23.84 6.42 18.95
N GLU A 367 -23.11 5.33 18.75
CA GLU A 367 -22.75 4.39 19.81
C GLU A 367 -21.94 5.05 20.94
N CYS A 368 -20.99 5.92 20.57
CA CYS A 368 -20.16 6.63 21.55
C CYS A 368 -20.99 7.59 22.40
N LEU A 369 -21.89 8.36 21.78
CA LEU A 369 -22.80 9.28 22.48
C LEU A 369 -23.73 8.54 23.44
N MET A 370 -24.26 7.38 23.04
CA MET A 370 -25.08 6.54 23.92
C MET A 370 -24.30 6.08 25.16
N ARG A 371 -23.04 5.67 24.99
CA ARG A 371 -22.16 5.25 26.10
C ARG A 371 -21.81 6.41 27.03
N ALA A 372 -21.48 7.58 26.48
CA ALA A 372 -21.17 8.78 27.26
C ALA A 372 -22.37 9.21 28.12
N ARG A 373 -23.56 9.31 27.51
CA ARG A 373 -24.80 9.71 28.20
C ARG A 373 -25.31 8.65 29.20
N GLY A 374 -25.08 7.38 28.91
CA GLY A 374 -25.36 6.27 29.84
C GLY A 374 -24.53 6.36 31.13
N LYS A 375 -23.24 6.72 31.04
CA LYS A 375 -22.38 6.95 32.21
C LYS A 375 -22.84 8.14 33.06
N VAL A 376 -23.24 9.24 32.44
CA VAL A 376 -23.72 10.45 33.15
C VAL A 376 -25.00 10.17 33.95
N ARG A 377 -25.91 9.35 33.43
CA ARG A 377 -27.13 8.94 34.16
C ARG A 377 -26.86 7.97 35.32
N GLY A 378 -25.82 7.14 35.23
CA GLY A 378 -25.41 6.24 36.33
C GLY A 378 -24.70 6.95 37.48
N ALA A 379 -23.95 8.02 37.20
CA ALA A 379 -23.21 8.80 38.21
C ALA A 379 -24.06 9.81 38.99
N THR A 380 -25.27 10.12 38.52
CA THR A 380 -26.20 11.07 39.16
C THR A 380 -27.33 10.36 39.93
N GLY A 381 -27.32 9.02 39.97
CA GLY A 381 -28.35 8.18 40.59
C GLY A 381 -27.89 7.28 41.74
N GLY A 382 -26.68 7.48 42.27
CA GLY A 382 -26.17 6.82 43.48
C GLY A 382 -25.68 7.88 44.47
#